data_AF-A0A9C8NW45-F1
#
_entry.id   AF-A0A9C8NW45-F1
#
_cell.length_a   1.000
_cell.length_b   1.000
_cell.length_c   1.000
_cell.angle_alpha   90.00
_cell.angle_beta   90.00
_cell.angle_gamma   90.00
#
_symmetry.space_group_name_H-M   'P 1'
#
loop_
_entity.id
_entity.type
_entity.pdbx_description
1 polymer ?
#
loop_
_entity_poly.entity_id
_entity_poly.type
_entity_poly.pdbx_seq_one_letter_code
_entity_poly.pdbx_strand_id
1 'polypeptide(L)'
;MSDLVKARSSNEFRYYLLVTGCEVCGVGPWDLVSVDGQPTPHQPRCAQVTCQHCKANREMKFVSEFEPPDPDSPCISPIDQPSEIIDVDLWLGLAYWLIGQAEG
;
A
#
# COMPACT_ATOMS: atom_id res chain seq x y z
N MET A 1 5.60 -7.43 17.15
CA MET A 1 6.76 -7.70 16.26
C MET A 1 6.50 -6.93 14.99
N SER A 2 7.37 -6.01 14.61
CA SER A 2 7.20 -5.26 13.34
C SER A 2 7.61 -6.16 12.19
N ASP A 3 6.65 -6.93 11.69
CA ASP A 3 6.85 -7.81 10.55
C ASP A 3 7.26 -6.98 9.33
N LEU A 4 8.35 -7.42 8.68
CA LEU A 4 8.87 -6.77 7.49
C LEU A 4 7.89 -7.02 6.32
N VAL A 5 7.28 -5.96 5.81
CA VAL A 5 6.41 -6.01 4.64
C VAL A 5 7.29 -6.12 3.40
N LYS A 6 7.22 -7.27 2.71
CA LYS A 6 7.97 -7.50 1.47
C LYS A 6 7.14 -7.05 0.27
N ALA A 7 7.11 -5.75 0.01
CA ALA A 7 6.55 -5.20 -1.22
C ALA A 7 7.62 -5.20 -2.33
N ARG A 8 7.28 -5.66 -3.54
CA ARG A 8 8.17 -5.71 -4.71
C ARG A 8 7.90 -4.56 -5.70
N SER A 9 6.81 -3.84 -5.52
CA SER A 9 6.44 -2.66 -6.30
C SER A 9 5.70 -1.62 -5.44
N SER A 10 5.63 -0.38 -5.93
CA SER A 10 4.87 0.71 -5.31
C SER A 10 3.40 0.35 -5.15
N ASN A 11 2.83 -0.33 -6.15
CA ASN A 11 1.46 -0.83 -6.12
C ASN A 11 1.27 -1.89 -5.03
N GLU A 12 2.18 -2.85 -4.92
CA GLU A 12 2.11 -3.88 -3.87
C GLU A 12 2.17 -3.26 -2.47
N PHE A 13 3.03 -2.26 -2.28
CA PHE A 13 3.07 -1.49 -1.03
C PHE A 13 1.74 -0.77 -0.76
N ARG A 14 1.16 -0.10 -1.77
CA ARG A 14 -0.17 0.53 -1.67
C ARG A 14 -1.26 -0.48 -1.29
N TYR A 15 -1.23 -1.68 -1.86
CA TYR A 15 -2.19 -2.73 -1.51
C TYR A 15 -2.07 -3.14 -0.05
N TYR A 16 -0.85 -3.32 0.48
CA TYR A 16 -0.68 -3.62 1.89
C TYR A 16 -1.31 -2.54 2.80
N LEU A 17 -1.21 -1.26 2.44
CA LEU A 17 -1.84 -0.18 3.19
C LEU A 17 -3.38 -0.24 3.17
N LEU A 18 -3.97 -0.70 2.05
CA LEU A 18 -5.42 -0.79 1.88
C LEU A 18 -6.03 -2.04 2.55
N VAL A 19 -5.34 -3.18 2.52
CA VAL A 19 -5.90 -4.47 2.96
C VAL A 19 -5.50 -4.86 4.39
N THR A 20 -4.46 -4.26 4.96
CA THR A 20 -4.03 -4.57 6.33
C THR A 20 -4.86 -3.78 7.32
N GLY A 21 -5.67 -4.48 8.13
CA GLY A 21 -6.45 -3.86 9.19
C GLY A 21 -5.60 -3.11 10.22
N CYS A 22 -6.16 -2.07 10.83
CA CYS A 22 -5.48 -1.37 11.91
C CYS A 22 -5.42 -2.26 13.16
N GLU A 23 -4.25 -2.41 13.78
CA GLU A 23 -4.11 -3.22 15.01
C GLU A 23 -4.87 -2.64 16.21
N VAL A 24 -5.22 -1.34 16.17
CA VAL A 24 -5.93 -0.66 17.24
C VAL A 24 -7.45 -0.79 17.10
N CYS A 25 -8.00 -0.54 15.90
CA CYS A 25 -9.46 -0.54 15.69
C CYS A 25 -9.98 -1.72 14.84
N GLY A 26 -9.08 -2.53 14.26
CA GLY A 26 -9.42 -3.62 13.35
C GLY A 26 -9.80 -3.18 11.93
N VAL A 27 -10.00 -1.88 11.68
CA VAL A 27 -10.60 -1.40 10.42
C VAL A 27 -9.54 -1.11 9.34
N GLY A 28 -8.61 -0.17 9.57
CA GLY A 28 -7.85 0.42 8.44
C GLY A 28 -8.75 1.30 7.56
N PRO A 29 -8.37 1.66 6.31
CA PRO A 29 -7.04 1.51 5.69
C PRO A 29 -6.00 2.49 6.28
N TRP A 30 -4.76 2.37 5.85
CA TRP A 30 -3.63 3.21 6.27
C TRP A 30 -3.29 4.27 5.22
N ASP A 31 -3.14 5.52 5.66
CA ASP A 31 -2.53 6.60 4.87
C ASP A 31 -1.02 6.59 5.00
N LEU A 32 -0.32 6.79 3.88
CA LEU A 32 1.12 7.00 3.88
C LEU A 32 1.43 8.46 4.24
N VAL A 33 2.18 8.68 5.32
CA VAL A 33 2.57 10.01 5.78
C VAL A 33 3.96 10.38 5.25
N SER A 34 4.92 9.49 5.44
CA SER A 34 6.29 9.68 4.98
C SER A 34 6.98 8.35 4.79
N VAL A 35 8.06 8.37 4.01
CA VAL A 35 8.98 7.25 3.88
C VAL A 35 10.38 7.74 4.17
N ASP A 36 10.98 7.15 5.19
CA ASP A 36 12.36 7.39 5.56
C ASP A 36 13.29 6.39 4.85
N GLY A 37 14.38 6.92 4.30
CA GLY A 37 15.39 6.14 3.59
C GLY A 37 15.26 6.18 2.07
N GLN A 38 16.41 6.02 1.41
CA GLN A 38 16.51 5.98 -0.05
C GLN A 38 16.09 4.60 -0.60
N PRO A 39 15.56 4.54 -1.84
CA PRO A 39 15.28 3.27 -2.50
C PRO A 39 16.59 2.51 -2.71
N THR A 40 16.72 1.34 -2.08
CA THR A 40 17.90 0.47 -2.23
C THR A 40 17.47 -1.00 -2.24
N PRO A 41 18.18 -1.87 -2.98
CA PRO A 41 17.82 -3.29 -3.14
C PRO A 41 17.93 -4.13 -1.87
N HIS A 42 18.64 -3.65 -0.85
CA HIS A 42 19.06 -4.47 0.28
C HIS A 42 18.78 -3.86 1.65
N GLN A 43 18.42 -2.57 1.73
CA GLN A 43 18.17 -1.92 3.01
C GLN A 43 16.66 -1.70 3.22
N PRO A 44 16.11 -2.14 4.36
CA PRO A 44 14.73 -1.82 4.71
C PRO A 44 14.57 -0.32 4.95
N ARG A 45 13.50 0.23 4.40
CA ARG A 45 12.97 1.57 4.60
C ARG A 45 11.85 1.53 5.63
N CYS A 46 11.60 2.67 6.26
CA CYS A 46 10.51 2.82 7.22
C CYS A 46 9.45 3.73 6.60
N ALA A 47 8.22 3.24 6.48
CA ALA A 47 7.06 4.06 6.17
C ALA A 47 6.35 4.44 7.46
N GLN A 48 6.11 5.72 7.66
CA GLN A 48 5.18 6.21 8.67
C GLN A 48 3.78 6.23 8.07
N VAL A 49 2.85 5.57 8.75
CA VAL A 49 1.48 5.44 8.29
C VAL A 49 0.48 5.78 9.38
N THR A 50 -0.68 6.31 8.99
CA THR A 50 -1.75 6.71 9.91
C THR A 50 -3.05 6.03 9.52
N CYS A 51 -3.74 5.41 10.48
CA CYS A 51 -5.04 4.81 10.22
C CYS A 51 -6.06 5.90 9.88
N GLN A 52 -6.76 5.76 8.75
CA GLN A 52 -7.78 6.71 8.34
C GLN A 52 -8.93 6.83 9.35
N HIS A 53 -9.30 5.71 9.98
CA HIS A 53 -10.44 5.61 10.90
C HIS A 53 -10.13 6.14 12.31
N CYS A 54 -9.15 5.56 13.01
CA CYS A 54 -8.87 5.89 14.41
C CYS A 54 -7.68 6.82 14.62
N LYS A 55 -6.99 7.24 13.54
CA LYS A 55 -5.81 8.10 13.55
C LYS A 55 -4.62 7.54 14.35
N ALA A 56 -4.60 6.24 14.62
CA ALA A 56 -3.42 5.58 15.17
C ALA A 56 -2.25 5.63 14.18
N ASN A 57 -1.05 5.90 14.69
CA ASN A 57 0.18 5.95 13.88
C ASN A 57 0.98 4.66 14.02
N ARG A 58 1.64 4.25 12.95
CA ARG A 58 2.49 3.06 12.92
C ARG A 58 3.70 3.26 12.01
N GLU A 59 4.82 2.66 12.41
CA GLU A 59 5.96 2.43 11.53
C GLU A 59 5.84 1.05 10.87
N MET A 60 5.82 1.03 9.54
CA MET A 60 5.90 -0.19 8.73
C MET A 60 7.28 -0.27 8.06
N LYS A 61 7.99 -1.37 8.31
CA LYS A 61 9.28 -1.62 7.66
C LYS A 61 9.07 -2.38 6.36
N PHE A 62 9.68 -1.93 5.28
CA PHE A 62 9.58 -2.56 3.96
C PHE A 62 10.90 -2.47 3.19
N VAL A 63 11.18 -3.39 2.28
CA VAL A 63 12.36 -3.31 1.38
C VAL A 63 11.85 -2.95 0.00
N SER A 64 12.43 -1.94 -0.66
CA SER A 64 12.00 -1.52 -1.99
C SER A 64 13.14 -0.98 -2.85
N GLU A 65 13.18 -1.41 -4.10
CA GLU A 65 13.94 -0.76 -5.18
C GLU A 65 13.15 0.37 -5.87
N PHE A 66 11.87 0.53 -5.52
CA PHE A 66 10.93 1.46 -6.15
C PHE A 66 10.68 2.70 -5.29
N GLU A 67 10.25 3.78 -5.93
CA GLU A 67 9.70 4.94 -5.24
C GLU A 67 8.32 4.64 -4.66
N PRO A 68 8.01 5.10 -3.44
CA PRO A 68 6.70 4.84 -2.83
C PRO A 68 5.58 5.46 -3.69
N PRO A 69 4.36 4.89 -3.63
CA PRO A 69 3.23 5.43 -4.34
C PRO A 69 2.97 6.87 -3.87
N ASP A 70 2.76 7.77 -4.83
CA ASP A 70 2.34 9.14 -4.54
C ASP A 70 0.98 9.11 -3.83
N PRO A 71 0.85 9.70 -2.62
CA PRO A 71 -0.40 9.75 -1.89
C PRO A 71 -1.53 10.45 -2.66
N ASP A 72 -1.19 11.37 -3.57
CA ASP A 72 -2.15 12.10 -4.40
C ASP A 72 -2.50 11.36 -5.71
N SER A 73 -1.84 10.23 -5.99
CA SER A 73 -2.11 9.41 -7.16
C SER A 73 -3.48 8.73 -7.05
N PRO A 74 -4.33 8.74 -8.10
CA PRO A 74 -5.70 8.24 -8.03
C PRO A 74 -5.77 6.81 -7.48
N CYS A 75 -6.57 6.63 -6.43
CA CYS A 75 -6.80 5.33 -5.80
C CYS A 75 -7.76 4.50 -6.65
N ILE A 76 -7.28 3.40 -7.23
CA ILE A 76 -8.15 2.38 -7.86
C ILE A 76 -8.64 1.45 -6.75
N SER A 77 -9.40 1.99 -5.80
CA SER A 77 -10.20 1.19 -4.87
C SER A 77 -11.50 1.95 -4.60
N PRO A 78 -12.65 1.50 -5.13
CA PRO A 78 -13.90 2.26 -5.11
C PRO A 78 -14.68 2.14 -3.79
N ILE A 79 -14.07 1.63 -2.71
CA ILE A 79 -14.75 1.31 -1.46
C ILE A 79 -13.94 1.74 -0.23
N ASP A 80 -14.62 2.38 0.73
CA ASP A 80 -14.06 2.92 1.99
C ASP A 80 -13.79 1.84 3.07
N GLN A 81 -13.83 0.55 2.70
CA GLN A 81 -13.63 -0.58 3.61
C GLN A 81 -12.43 -1.42 3.15
N PRO A 82 -11.65 -2.02 4.07
CA PRO A 82 -10.65 -3.01 3.68
C PRO A 82 -11.35 -4.11 2.88
N SER A 83 -10.90 -4.38 1.65
CA SER A 83 -11.54 -5.36 0.78
C SER A 83 -11.51 -6.75 1.44
N GLU A 84 -12.66 -7.22 1.95
CA GLU A 84 -12.78 -8.59 2.50
C GLU A 84 -12.61 -9.66 1.42
N ILE A 85 -12.83 -9.28 0.16
CA ILE A 85 -12.64 -10.10 -1.03
C ILE A 85 -12.10 -9.14 -2.09
N ILE A 86 -10.89 -9.38 -2.57
CA ILE A 86 -10.50 -8.70 -3.81
C ILE A 86 -11.31 -9.35 -4.91
N ASP A 87 -12.35 -8.66 -5.36
CA ASP A 87 -13.20 -9.10 -6.45
C ASP A 87 -12.31 -9.40 -7.67
N VAL A 88 -12.41 -10.62 -8.20
CA VAL A 88 -11.60 -11.10 -9.33
C VAL A 88 -11.78 -10.17 -10.53
N ASP A 89 -12.96 -9.57 -10.68
CA ASP A 89 -13.24 -8.61 -11.73
C ASP A 89 -12.46 -7.30 -11.56
N LEU A 90 -12.17 -6.89 -10.33
CA LEU A 90 -11.34 -5.73 -10.03
C LEU A 90 -9.86 -6.00 -10.36
N TRP A 91 -9.38 -7.22 -10.05
CA TRP A 91 -8.04 -7.67 -10.44
C TRP A 91 -7.87 -7.76 -11.95
N LEU A 92 -8.86 -8.31 -12.65
CA LEU A 92 -8.84 -8.42 -14.10
C LEU A 92 -8.92 -7.03 -14.75
N GLY A 93 -9.77 -6.14 -14.25
CA GLY A 93 -9.86 -4.75 -14.70
C GLY A 93 -8.53 -4.01 -14.55
N LEU A 94 -7.88 -4.15 -13.40
CA LEU A 94 -6.54 -3.59 -13.17
C LEU A 94 -5.49 -4.19 -14.10
N ALA A 95 -5.49 -5.52 -14.27
CA ALA A 95 -4.53 -6.20 -15.15
C ALA A 95 -4.65 -5.71 -16.60
N TYR A 96 -5.88 -5.58 -17.12
CA TYR A 96 -6.12 -5.06 -18.46
C TYR A 96 -5.69 -3.59 -18.61
N TRP A 97 -5.97 -2.76 -17.60
CA TRP A 97 -5.53 -1.38 -17.62
C TRP A 97 -4.00 -1.24 -17.65
N LEU A 98 -3.29 -2.02 -16.82
CA LEU A 98 -1.82 -2.02 -16.78
C LEU A 98 -1.20 -2.49 -18.10
N ILE A 99 -1.76 -3.52 -18.73
CA ILE A 99 -1.29 -4.00 -20.04
C ILE A 99 -1.47 -2.90 -21.10
N GLY A 100 -2.62 -2.21 -21.10
CA GLY A 100 -2.87 -1.12 -22.05
C GLY A 100 -1.95 0.09 -21.91
N GLN A 101 -1.40 0.34 -20.71
CA GLN A 101 -0.40 1.41 -20.50
C GLN A 101 1.02 1.00 -20.93
N ALA A 102 1.31 -0.31 -21.01
CA ALA A 102 2.63 -0.83 -21.38
C ALA A 102 2.82 -0.95 -22.91
N GLU A 103 1.74 -0.94 -23.68
CA GLU A 103 1.76 -0.96 -25.15
C GLU A 103 1.78 0.45 -25.78
N GLY A 104 1.85 1.50 -24.97
CA GLY A 104 1.91 2.92 -25.38
C GLY A 104 3.30 3.53 -25.29
#